data_AF-A0A183U6P7-F1
#
_entry.id   AF-A0A183U6P7-F1
#
_cell.length_a   1.000
_cell.length_b   1.000
_cell.length_c   1.000
_cell.angle_alpha   90.00
_cell.angle_beta   90.00
_cell.angle_gamma   90.00
#
_symmetry.space_group_name_H-M   'P 1'
#
loop_
_entity.id
_entity.type
_entity.pdbx_description
1 polymer ?
#
loop_
_entity_poly.entity_id
_entity_poly.type
_entity_poly.pdbx_seq_one_letter_code
_entity_poly.pdbx_strand_id
1 'polypeptide(L)'
;MKESEEKMARIAGVKYVDREHKLQRRNHRLIEVIRSPSYSRKLFVLWIMWFVVSLCSYATDLNSSRISGNLFVNQMLFGVMLAISKILLVTLDTLRPSFNRRRLHQSAQAAACACFLTLTILFVCEYKGVAILIINLAGTVFNEYTWDACYLCAVEAMPTEMRASSLGSCSLIARVGALLSPMVRLSEPS
;
A
#
# COMPACT_ATOMS: atom_id res chain seq x y z
N MET A 1 12.47 -34.27 -8.59
CA MET A 1 13.25 -33.62 -7.52
C MET A 1 14.26 -34.58 -6.92
N LYS A 2 13.86 -35.73 -6.35
CA LYS A 2 14.81 -36.75 -5.86
C LYS A 2 15.79 -37.27 -6.92
N GLU A 3 15.31 -37.63 -8.11
CA GLU A 3 16.18 -38.11 -9.22
C GLU A 3 17.17 -37.02 -9.72
N SER A 4 16.77 -35.75 -9.60
CA SER A 4 17.59 -34.58 -9.95
C SER A 4 18.73 -34.39 -8.95
N GLU A 5 18.41 -34.55 -7.66
CA GLU A 5 19.35 -34.42 -6.53
C GLU A 5 20.33 -35.60 -6.48
N GLU A 6 19.89 -36.81 -6.82
CA GLU A 6 20.76 -37.98 -6.97
C GLU A 6 21.78 -37.80 -8.10
N LYS A 7 21.35 -37.26 -9.25
CA LYS A 7 22.26 -36.91 -10.34
C LYS A 7 23.26 -35.84 -9.90
N MET A 8 22.84 -34.82 -9.16
CA MET A 8 23.74 -33.80 -8.63
C MET A 8 24.73 -34.32 -7.58
N ALA A 9 24.28 -35.18 -6.66
CA ALA A 9 25.15 -35.81 -5.67
C ALA A 9 26.19 -36.72 -6.35
N ARG A 10 25.78 -37.45 -7.39
CA ARG A 10 26.68 -38.29 -8.21
C ARG A 10 27.71 -37.45 -8.96
N ILE A 11 27.33 -36.31 -9.54
CA ILE A 11 28.25 -35.37 -10.23
C ILE A 11 29.23 -34.74 -9.23
N ALA A 12 28.77 -34.40 -8.03
CA ALA A 12 29.60 -33.77 -7.00
C ALA A 12 30.50 -34.76 -6.24
N GLY A 13 30.39 -36.07 -6.49
CA GLY A 13 31.15 -37.10 -5.76
C GLY A 13 30.79 -37.22 -4.28
N VAL A 14 29.64 -36.65 -3.87
CA VAL A 14 29.19 -36.65 -2.47
C VAL A 14 28.13 -37.73 -2.28
N LYS A 15 28.20 -38.46 -1.17
CA LYS A 15 27.21 -39.49 -0.83
C LYS A 15 25.83 -38.84 -0.71
N TYR A 16 24.85 -39.33 -1.48
CA TYR A 16 23.47 -38.86 -1.39
C TYR A 16 22.97 -39.08 0.03
N VAL A 17 22.66 -37.98 0.73
CA VAL A 17 21.97 -37.99 2.02
C VAL A 17 20.52 -37.74 1.69
N ASP A 18 19.65 -38.72 1.97
CA ASP A 18 18.20 -38.52 1.91
C ASP A 18 17.85 -37.48 2.97
N ARG A 19 17.87 -36.20 2.59
CA ARG A 19 17.25 -35.17 3.40
C ARG A 19 15.78 -35.48 3.37
N GLU A 20 15.23 -35.80 4.52
CA GLU A 20 13.79 -35.83 4.71
C GLU A 20 13.27 -34.42 4.37
N HIS A 21 12.89 -34.23 3.11
CA HIS A 21 12.19 -33.05 2.67
C HIS A 21 10.87 -33.11 3.42
N LYS A 22 10.78 -32.43 4.57
CA LYS A 22 9.50 -32.14 5.22
C LYS A 22 8.63 -31.61 4.10
N LEU A 23 7.69 -32.44 3.65
CA LEU A 23 6.82 -32.16 2.52
C LEU A 23 6.37 -30.72 2.69
N GLN A 24 6.85 -29.84 1.82
CA GLN A 24 6.71 -28.40 1.99
C GLN A 24 5.22 -28.14 2.26
N ARG A 25 4.87 -27.83 3.52
CA ARG A 25 3.50 -28.04 4.02
C ARG A 25 2.54 -27.32 3.09
N ARG A 26 1.80 -28.12 2.34
CA ARG A 26 0.88 -27.72 1.28
C ARG A 26 -0.24 -26.90 1.92
N ASN A 27 -0.34 -25.63 1.48
CA ASN A 27 -1.56 -24.84 1.38
C ASN A 27 -2.34 -24.42 2.66
N HIS A 28 -1.70 -24.09 3.78
CA HIS A 28 -2.42 -23.50 4.94
C HIS A 28 -1.94 -22.11 5.38
N ARG A 29 -1.17 -21.37 4.57
CA ARG A 29 -0.53 -20.12 5.02
C ARG A 29 -1.50 -18.99 5.41
N LEU A 30 -2.65 -18.80 4.74
CA LEU A 30 -3.63 -17.76 5.12
C LEU A 30 -4.54 -18.18 6.28
N ILE A 31 -5.08 -19.40 6.22
CA ILE A 31 -5.99 -19.91 7.25
C ILE A 31 -5.26 -19.99 8.60
N GLU A 32 -3.97 -20.33 8.59
CA GLU A 32 -3.13 -20.37 9.79
C GLU A 32 -2.85 -18.97 10.37
N VAL A 33 -2.72 -17.93 9.52
CA VAL A 33 -2.67 -16.53 9.98
C VAL A 33 -3.96 -16.12 10.68
N ILE A 34 -5.10 -16.43 10.06
CA ILE A 34 -6.43 -16.06 10.58
C ILE A 34 -6.74 -16.84 11.87
N ARG A 35 -6.29 -18.10 11.95
CA ARG A 35 -6.45 -18.95 13.13
C ARG A 35 -5.61 -18.50 14.31
N SER A 36 -4.49 -17.83 14.07
CA SER A 36 -3.66 -17.27 15.14
C SER A 36 -4.20 -15.90 15.58
N PRO A 37 -4.70 -15.76 16.82
CA PRO A 37 -5.39 -14.54 17.26
C PRO A 37 -4.49 -13.29 17.23
N SER A 38 -3.20 -13.44 17.52
CA SER A 38 -2.23 -12.33 17.49
C SER A 38 -1.95 -11.82 16.09
N TYR A 39 -1.88 -12.69 15.09
CA TYR A 39 -1.63 -12.30 13.69
C TYR A 39 -2.91 -11.87 12.99
N SER A 40 -4.05 -12.50 13.30
CA SER A 40 -5.36 -12.15 12.78
C SER A 40 -5.73 -10.70 13.11
N ARG A 41 -5.50 -10.24 14.36
CA ARG A 41 -5.74 -8.83 14.73
C ARG A 41 -4.89 -7.85 13.92
N LYS A 42 -3.61 -8.18 13.69
CA LYS A 42 -2.71 -7.36 12.86
C LYS A 42 -3.16 -7.35 11.40
N LEU A 43 -3.55 -8.51 10.87
CA LEU A 43 -4.04 -8.66 9.50
C LEU A 43 -5.32 -7.84 9.27
N PHE A 44 -6.26 -7.88 10.22
CA PHE A 44 -7.50 -7.12 10.14
C PHE A 44 -7.26 -5.61 10.12
N VAL A 45 -6.32 -5.11 10.93
CA VAL A 45 -5.91 -3.70 10.88
C VAL A 45 -5.30 -3.37 9.52
N LEU A 46 -4.44 -4.23 8.98
CA LEU A 46 -3.86 -4.03 7.64
C LEU A 46 -4.92 -4.03 6.54
N TRP A 47 -5.93 -4.90 6.64
CA TRP A 47 -7.06 -4.93 5.70
C TRP A 47 -7.83 -3.63 5.67
N ILE A 48 -8.19 -3.08 6.85
CA ILE A 48 -8.88 -1.79 6.92
C ILE A 48 -8.01 -0.68 6.34
N MET A 49 -6.72 -0.65 6.69
CA MET A 49 -5.81 0.39 6.19
C MET A 49 -5.68 0.34 4.66
N TRP A 50 -5.46 -0.85 4.09
CA TRP A 50 -5.35 -1.02 2.64
C TRP A 50 -6.67 -0.73 1.91
N PHE A 51 -7.80 -1.07 2.52
CA PHE A 51 -9.11 -0.73 2.00
C PHE A 51 -9.30 0.78 1.89
N VAL A 52 -9.07 1.51 2.99
CA VAL A 52 -9.26 2.97 3.05
C VAL A 52 -8.31 3.71 2.12
N VAL A 53 -7.02 3.35 2.12
CA VAL A 53 -6.02 3.99 1.27
C VAL A 53 -6.33 3.73 -0.21
N SER A 54 -6.76 2.52 -0.57
CA SER A 54 -7.17 2.21 -1.94
C SER A 54 -8.44 2.97 -2.34
N LEU A 55 -9.44 3.05 -1.46
CA LEU A 55 -10.66 3.82 -1.72
C LEU A 55 -10.32 5.30 -1.99
N CYS A 56 -9.51 5.92 -1.12
CA CYS A 56 -9.09 7.32 -1.26
C CYS A 56 -8.25 7.57 -2.52
N SER A 57 -7.31 6.67 -2.84
CA SER A 57 -6.48 6.77 -4.03
C SER A 57 -7.33 6.79 -5.30
N TYR A 58 -8.21 5.80 -5.45
CA TYR A 58 -9.06 5.69 -6.63
C TYR A 58 -10.11 6.80 -6.70
N ALA A 59 -10.66 7.25 -5.56
CA ALA A 59 -11.55 8.40 -5.53
C ALA A 59 -10.86 9.68 -6.00
N THR A 60 -9.60 9.88 -5.58
CA THR A 60 -8.78 11.01 -6.00
C THR A 60 -8.46 10.94 -7.49
N ASP A 61 -8.08 9.77 -8.00
CA ASP A 61 -7.82 9.55 -9.42
C ASP A 61 -9.06 9.83 -10.28
N LEU A 62 -10.24 9.36 -9.83
CA LEU A 62 -11.52 9.61 -10.51
C LEU A 62 -11.92 11.09 -10.53
N ASN A 63 -11.49 11.87 -9.54
CA ASN A 63 -11.76 13.31 -9.46
C ASN A 63 -10.67 14.16 -10.14
N SER A 64 -9.47 13.61 -10.33
CA SER A 64 -8.33 14.31 -10.94
C SER A 64 -8.63 14.84 -12.35
N SER A 65 -9.56 14.19 -13.08
CA SER A 65 -10.00 14.61 -14.41
C SER A 65 -10.83 15.89 -14.42
N ARG A 66 -11.39 16.31 -13.28
CA ARG A 66 -12.21 17.53 -13.14
C ARG A 66 -11.42 18.72 -12.60
N ILE A 67 -10.17 18.52 -12.23
CA ILE A 67 -9.32 19.59 -11.71
C ILE A 67 -8.94 20.53 -12.85
N SER A 68 -9.19 21.82 -12.65
CA SER A 68 -9.02 22.91 -13.63
C SER A 68 -7.71 22.83 -14.43
N GLY A 69 -7.79 23.02 -15.76
CA GLY A 69 -6.65 23.10 -16.67
C GLY A 69 -6.51 21.92 -17.64
N ASN A 70 -5.32 21.73 -18.19
CA ASN A 70 -5.02 20.61 -19.09
C ASN A 70 -4.65 19.37 -18.26
N LEU A 71 -5.45 18.31 -18.39
CA LEU A 71 -5.28 17.03 -17.69
C LEU A 71 -3.85 16.47 -17.84
N PHE A 72 -3.29 16.47 -19.06
CA PHE A 72 -1.97 15.89 -19.31
C PHE A 72 -0.85 16.65 -18.60
N VAL A 73 -0.91 17.98 -18.59
CA VAL A 73 0.07 18.83 -17.91
C VAL A 73 0.00 18.61 -16.40
N ASN A 74 -1.22 18.58 -15.85
CA ASN A 74 -1.44 18.30 -14.44
C ASN A 74 -0.90 16.92 -14.08
N GLN A 75 -1.20 15.88 -14.86
CA GLN A 75 -0.72 14.50 -14.63
C GLN A 75 0.80 14.37 -14.73
N MET A 76 1.45 15.07 -15.67
CA MET A 76 2.91 15.15 -15.70
C MET A 76 3.46 15.78 -14.42
N LEU A 77 2.86 16.87 -13.96
CA LEU A 77 3.27 17.54 -12.72
C LEU A 77 3.08 16.63 -11.49
N PHE A 78 1.94 15.92 -11.40
CA PHE A 78 1.70 14.91 -10.37
C PHE A 78 2.82 13.85 -10.38
N GLY A 79 3.12 13.27 -11.54
CA GLY A 79 4.14 12.24 -11.67
C GLY A 79 5.55 12.71 -11.27
N VAL A 80 5.95 13.90 -11.72
CA VAL A 80 7.26 14.49 -11.37
C VAL A 80 7.34 14.77 -9.87
N MET A 81 6.31 15.40 -9.29
CA MET A 81 6.30 15.72 -7.87
C MET A 81 6.31 14.46 -7.00
N LEU A 82 5.60 13.42 -7.42
CA LEU A 82 5.56 12.13 -6.75
C LEU A 82 6.91 11.42 -6.84
N ALA A 83 7.60 11.47 -7.98
CA ALA A 83 8.96 10.94 -8.13
C ALA A 83 9.96 11.65 -7.21
N ILE A 84 9.95 12.99 -7.18
CA ILE A 84 10.80 13.80 -6.30
C ILE A 84 10.52 13.46 -4.83
N SER A 85 9.24 13.33 -4.47
CA SER A 85 8.77 12.97 -3.13
C SER A 85 9.31 11.61 -2.68
N LYS A 86 9.26 10.59 -3.56
CA LYS A 86 9.82 9.26 -3.27
C LYS A 86 11.34 9.30 -3.08
N ILE A 87 12.07 10.04 -3.94
CA ILE A 87 13.52 10.19 -3.81
C ILE A 87 13.87 10.82 -2.45
N LEU A 88 13.19 11.91 -2.09
CA LEU A 88 13.36 12.57 -0.79
C LEU A 88 13.11 11.61 0.37
N LEU A 89 12.03 10.82 0.32
CA LEU A 89 11.71 9.86 1.37
C LEU A 89 12.80 8.80 1.53
N VAL A 90 13.30 8.23 0.43
CA VAL A 90 14.39 7.24 0.45
C VAL A 90 15.68 7.85 0.99
N THR A 91 16.02 9.06 0.54
CA THR A 91 17.20 9.79 1.04
C THR A 91 17.10 10.06 2.53
N LEU A 92 15.94 10.48 3.03
CA LEU A 92 15.71 10.72 4.47
C LEU A 92 15.79 9.44 5.30
N ASP A 93 15.20 8.33 4.84
CA ASP A 93 15.29 7.02 5.51
C ASP A 93 16.75 6.53 5.58
N THR A 94 17.53 6.77 4.52
CA THR A 94 18.95 6.38 4.44
C THR A 94 19.83 7.24 5.37
N LEU A 95 19.59 8.55 5.43
CA LEU A 95 20.42 9.49 6.20
C LEU A 95 20.11 9.49 7.71
N ARG A 96 18.89 9.11 8.10
CA ARG A 96 18.44 9.15 9.50
C ARG A 96 18.02 7.75 9.97
N PRO A 97 18.93 6.89 10.45
CA PRO A 97 18.57 5.58 10.99
C PRO A 97 17.68 5.64 12.24
N SER A 98 17.59 6.80 12.90
CA SER A 98 16.64 7.08 14.01
C SER A 98 15.22 7.43 13.53
N PHE A 99 14.95 7.34 12.22
CA PHE A 99 13.61 7.59 11.69
C PHE A 99 12.64 6.54 12.24
N ASN A 100 11.78 6.97 13.15
CA ASN A 100 10.77 6.09 13.72
C ASN A 100 9.66 5.90 12.67
N ARG A 101 9.75 4.80 11.92
CA ARG A 101 8.81 4.40 10.85
C ARG A 101 7.33 4.49 11.26
N ARG A 102 7.02 4.22 12.54
CA ARG A 102 5.66 4.38 13.07
C ARG A 102 5.20 5.83 13.12
N ARG A 103 6.08 6.76 13.52
CA ARG A 103 5.75 8.19 13.53
C ARG A 103 5.56 8.73 12.12
N LEU A 104 6.38 8.28 11.17
CA LEU A 104 6.24 8.64 9.75
C LEU A 104 4.87 8.20 9.20
N HIS A 105 4.46 6.96 9.48
CA HIS A 105 3.15 6.45 9.06
C HIS A 105 2.01 7.26 9.67
N GLN A 106 2.05 7.51 10.98
CA GLN A 106 1.02 8.30 11.67
C GLN A 106 0.97 9.74 11.15
N SER A 107 2.12 10.38 10.88
CA SER A 107 2.16 11.74 10.35
C SER A 107 1.66 11.81 8.91
N ALA A 108 2.02 10.85 8.06
CA ALA A 108 1.57 10.81 6.67
C ALA A 108 0.05 10.61 6.59
N GLN A 109 -0.49 9.70 7.41
CA GLN A 109 -1.93 9.45 7.47
C GLN A 109 -2.70 10.65 8.04
N ALA A 110 -2.19 11.30 9.09
CA ALA A 110 -2.80 12.52 9.63
C ALA A 110 -2.79 13.66 8.60
N ALA A 111 -1.68 13.84 7.86
CA ALA A 111 -1.58 14.84 6.81
C ALA A 111 -2.52 14.56 5.64
N ALA A 112 -2.66 13.30 5.22
CA ALA A 112 -3.64 12.90 4.20
C ALA A 112 -5.07 13.23 4.65
N CYS A 113 -5.46 12.85 5.87
CA CYS A 113 -6.77 13.20 6.43
C CYS A 113 -7.02 14.71 6.47
N ALA A 114 -6.01 15.50 6.87
CA ALA A 114 -6.11 16.96 6.90
C ALA A 114 -6.30 17.57 5.51
N CYS A 115 -5.58 17.06 4.50
CA CYS A 115 -5.73 17.51 3.10
C CYS A 115 -7.14 17.20 2.58
N PHE A 116 -7.64 15.98 2.79
CA PHE A 116 -8.98 15.61 2.35
C PHE A 116 -10.07 16.38 3.08
N LEU A 117 -9.93 16.61 4.39
CA LEU A 117 -10.86 17.45 5.15
C LEU A 117 -10.89 18.89 4.59
N THR A 118 -9.72 19.45 4.27
CA THR A 118 -9.62 20.80 3.71
C THR A 118 -10.27 20.87 2.33
N LEU A 119 -10.11 19.82 1.49
CA LEU A 119 -10.82 19.72 0.21
C LEU A 119 -12.34 19.68 0.39
N THR A 120 -12.83 18.91 1.37
CA THR A 120 -14.26 18.86 1.68
C THR A 120 -14.79 20.24 2.08
N ILE A 121 -14.06 20.98 2.92
CA ILE A 121 -14.43 22.35 3.32
C ILE A 121 -14.46 23.29 2.11
N LEU A 122 -13.43 23.27 1.27
CA LEU A 122 -13.37 24.11 0.07
C LEU A 122 -14.48 23.79 -0.93
N PHE A 123 -14.87 22.51 -1.03
CA PHE A 123 -16.00 22.09 -1.86
C PHE A 123 -17.33 22.62 -1.33
N VAL A 124 -17.57 22.52 -0.02
CA VAL A 124 -18.77 23.10 0.63
C VAL A 124 -18.83 24.62 0.47
N CYS A 125 -17.69 25.30 0.43
CA CYS A 125 -17.61 26.74 0.16
C CYS A 125 -17.70 27.11 -1.33
N GLU A 126 -18.00 26.15 -2.22
CA GLU A 126 -18.06 26.31 -3.69
C GLU A 126 -16.83 26.99 -4.30
N TYR A 127 -15.67 26.88 -3.66
CA TYR A 127 -14.44 27.48 -4.16
C TYR A 127 -14.01 26.76 -5.44
N LYS A 128 -13.60 27.49 -6.48
CA LYS A 128 -13.18 26.93 -7.78
C LYS A 128 -11.78 27.40 -8.22
N GLY A 129 -10.92 27.73 -7.26
CA GLY A 129 -9.58 28.25 -7.52
C GLY A 129 -8.47 27.21 -7.52
N VAL A 130 -7.25 27.65 -7.83
CA VAL A 130 -6.02 26.83 -7.91
C VAL A 130 -5.69 26.12 -6.60
N ALA A 131 -6.18 26.62 -5.45
CA ALA A 131 -5.95 25.98 -4.15
C ALA A 131 -6.48 24.54 -4.10
N ILE A 132 -7.56 24.22 -4.83
CA ILE A 132 -8.06 22.82 -4.92
C ILE A 132 -7.02 21.92 -5.58
N LEU A 133 -6.39 22.38 -6.66
CA LEU A 133 -5.35 21.62 -7.35
C LEU A 133 -4.14 21.39 -6.44
N ILE A 134 -3.70 22.41 -5.70
CA ILE A 134 -2.56 22.31 -4.78
C ILE A 134 -2.85 21.35 -3.63
N ILE A 135 -4.03 21.45 -3.01
CA ILE A 135 -4.38 20.59 -1.87
C ILE A 135 -4.66 19.16 -2.34
N ASN A 136 -5.25 18.98 -3.52
CA ASN A 136 -5.41 17.66 -4.13
C ASN A 136 -4.05 17.01 -4.41
N LEU A 137 -3.11 17.76 -4.98
CA LEU A 137 -1.72 17.34 -5.20
C LEU A 137 -1.02 16.95 -3.89
N ALA A 138 -1.13 17.77 -2.86
CA ALA A 138 -0.61 17.43 -1.53
C ALA A 138 -1.25 16.15 -0.99
N GLY A 139 -2.59 16.03 -1.07
CA GLY A 139 -3.34 14.86 -0.64
C GLY A 139 -2.91 13.58 -1.35
N THR A 140 -2.72 13.62 -2.68
CA THR A 140 -2.23 12.49 -3.47
C THR A 140 -0.84 12.05 -3.03
N VAL A 141 0.09 12.98 -2.82
CA VAL A 141 1.44 12.67 -2.35
C VAL A 141 1.42 12.04 -0.95
N PHE A 142 0.63 12.57 -0.02
CA PHE A 142 0.49 11.98 1.32
C PHE A 142 -0.22 10.62 1.31
N ASN A 143 -1.17 10.43 0.39
CA ASN A 143 -1.81 9.14 0.19
C ASN A 143 -0.80 8.09 -0.31
N GLU A 144 0.09 8.48 -1.23
CA GLU A 144 1.17 7.62 -1.73
C GLU A 144 2.17 7.25 -0.63
N TYR A 145 2.54 8.19 0.24
CA TYR A 145 3.37 7.88 1.42
C TYR A 145 2.66 6.93 2.40
N THR A 146 1.33 7.02 2.49
CA THR A 146 0.53 6.12 3.31
C THR A 146 0.56 4.70 2.71
N TRP A 147 0.51 4.56 1.38
CA TRP A 147 0.69 3.28 0.68
C TRP A 147 2.04 2.63 1.02
N ASP A 148 3.15 3.36 0.91
CA ASP A 148 4.48 2.85 1.25
C ASP A 148 4.54 2.38 2.71
N ALA A 149 4.03 3.21 3.62
CA ALA A 149 4.07 2.92 5.04
C ALA A 149 3.16 1.74 5.42
N CYS A 150 2.00 1.59 4.78
CA CYS A 150 1.13 0.41 4.92
C CYS A 150 1.83 -0.86 4.43
N TYR A 151 2.54 -0.79 3.30
CA TYR A 151 3.31 -1.92 2.79
C TYR A 151 4.44 -2.31 3.74
N LEU A 152 5.20 -1.32 4.23
CA LEU A 152 6.28 -1.54 5.19
C LEU A 152 5.76 -2.15 6.49
N CYS A 153 4.65 -1.62 7.02
CA CYS A 153 3.98 -2.16 8.21
C CYS A 153 3.53 -3.61 8.00
N ALA A 154 3.03 -3.96 6.81
CA ALA A 154 2.65 -5.33 6.49
C ALA A 154 3.86 -6.28 6.48
N VAL A 155 4.98 -5.85 5.90
CA VAL A 155 6.22 -6.63 5.83
C VAL A 155 6.84 -6.84 7.21
N GLU A 156 6.85 -5.80 8.05
CA GLU A 156 7.40 -5.84 9.42
C GLU A 156 6.51 -6.61 10.41
N ALA A 157 5.18 -6.50 10.27
CA ALA A 157 4.24 -7.15 11.18
C ALA A 157 4.09 -8.66 10.92
N MET A 158 4.33 -9.11 9.68
CA MET A 158 4.10 -10.48 9.25
C MET A 158 5.41 -11.28 9.15
N PRO A 159 5.47 -12.50 9.72
CA PRO A 159 6.64 -13.37 9.60
C PRO A 159 6.78 -13.85 8.15
N THR A 160 8.03 -14.10 7.74
CA THR A 160 8.40 -14.43 6.35
C THR A 160 7.56 -15.57 5.76
N GLU A 161 7.24 -16.59 6.55
CA GLU A 161 6.45 -17.75 6.11
C GLU A 161 5.02 -17.41 5.67
N MET A 162 4.43 -16.35 6.24
CA MET A 162 3.03 -15.99 6.03
C MET A 162 2.85 -14.65 5.30
N ARG A 163 3.93 -13.88 5.16
CA ARG A 163 3.93 -12.52 4.60
C ARG A 163 3.34 -12.44 3.19
N ALA A 164 3.75 -13.31 2.28
CA ALA A 164 3.28 -13.30 0.90
C ALA A 164 1.76 -13.53 0.81
N SER A 165 1.27 -14.49 1.59
CA SER A 165 -0.15 -14.79 1.73
C SER A 165 -0.94 -13.61 2.30
N SER A 166 -0.47 -13.02 3.41
CA SER A 166 -1.08 -11.83 4.01
C SER A 166 -1.15 -10.65 3.04
N LEU A 167 -0.03 -10.32 2.37
CA LEU A 167 0.02 -9.25 1.36
C LEU A 167 -0.95 -9.51 0.20
N GLY A 168 -1.06 -10.76 -0.26
CA GLY A 168 -2.04 -11.16 -1.28
C GLY A 168 -3.47 -10.87 -0.83
N SER A 169 -3.82 -11.21 0.41
CA SER A 169 -5.16 -10.92 0.96
C SER A 169 -5.43 -9.41 1.11
N CYS A 170 -4.43 -8.62 1.54
CA CYS A 170 -4.55 -7.17 1.61
C CYS A 170 -4.77 -6.56 0.22
N SER A 171 -4.09 -7.08 -0.81
CA SER A 171 -4.26 -6.65 -2.20
C SER A 171 -5.68 -6.92 -2.72
N LEU A 172 -6.26 -8.09 -2.40
CA LEU A 172 -7.65 -8.38 -2.75
C LEU A 172 -8.62 -7.36 -2.13
N ILE A 173 -8.42 -7.00 -0.86
CA ILE A 173 -9.27 -6.02 -0.16
C ILE A 173 -9.06 -4.60 -0.69
N ALA A 174 -7.84 -4.24 -1.06
CA ALA A 174 -7.60 -2.99 -1.79
C ALA A 174 -8.40 -2.94 -3.10
N ARG A 175 -8.44 -4.04 -3.86
CA ARG A 175 -9.28 -4.10 -5.08
C ARG A 175 -10.77 -3.92 -4.78
N VAL A 176 -11.27 -4.45 -3.67
CA VAL A 176 -12.65 -4.16 -3.24
C VAL A 176 -12.84 -2.67 -2.97
N GLY A 177 -11.90 -2.01 -2.28
CA GLY A 177 -11.93 -0.56 -2.07
C GLY A 177 -11.92 0.23 -3.38
N ALA A 178 -11.09 -0.17 -4.34
CA ALA A 178 -11.06 0.43 -5.68
C ALA A 178 -12.41 0.30 -6.41
N LEU A 179 -13.03 -0.87 -6.35
CA LEU A 179 -14.34 -1.13 -6.98
C LEU A 179 -15.47 -0.33 -6.33
N LEU A 180 -15.37 -0.03 -5.04
CA LEU A 180 -16.35 0.79 -4.31
C LEU A 180 -16.12 2.30 -4.49
N SER A 181 -14.95 2.73 -4.96
CA SER A 181 -14.63 4.16 -5.13
C SER A 181 -15.63 4.94 -6.00
N PRO A 182 -16.20 4.40 -7.11
CA PRO A 182 -17.18 5.15 -7.90
C PRO A 182 -18.50 5.38 -7.15
N MET A 183 -18.85 4.50 -6.21
CA MET A 183 -20.10 4.62 -5.43
C MET A 183 -20.06 5.83 -4.50
N VAL A 184 -18.88 6.18 -3.98
CA VAL A 184 -18.69 7.39 -3.16
C VAL A 184 -18.94 8.66 -3.98
N ARG A 185 -18.59 8.64 -5.27
CA ARG A 185 -18.86 9.75 -6.20
C ARG A 185 -20.34 9.88 -6.56
N LEU A 186 -21.05 8.76 -6.68
CA LEU A 186 -22.48 8.75 -7.03
C LEU A 186 -23.38 9.35 -5.93
N SER A 187 -22.89 9.46 -4.69
CA SER A 187 -23.62 10.11 -3.60
C SER A 187 -23.51 11.64 -3.55
N GLU A 188 -22.73 12.27 -4.44
CA GLU A 188 -22.71 13.74 -4.55
C GLU A 188 -23.93 14.20 -5.38
N PRO A 189 -24.85 15.00 -4.80
CA PRO A 189 -25.92 15.62 -5.57
C PRO A 189 -25.34 16.59 -6.61
N SER A 190 -25.89 16.51 -7.82
CA SER A 190 -25.53 17.30 -9.01
C SER A 190 -25.73 18.80 -8.83
#